data_AF-A0A931ELC3-F1
#
_entry.id   AF-A0A931ELC3-F1
#
_cell.length_a   1.000
_cell.length_b   1.000
_cell.length_c   1.000
_cell.angle_alpha   90.00
_cell.angle_beta   90.00
_cell.angle_gamma   90.00
#
_symmetry.space_group_name_H-M   'P 1'
#
loop_
_entity.id
_entity.type
_entity.pdbx_description
1 polymer ?
#
loop_
_entity_poly.entity_id
_entity_poly.type
_entity_poly.pdbx_seq_one_letter_code
_entity_poly.pdbx_strand_id
1 'polypeptide(L)'
;MKAALIERGIAFPHTHNLIPLAELLEPTLAEKPWSSYELRLLSQAAVSYRYPGESAGLEDAAEAFEVCSRLRTKVLALFSPD
;
A
#
# COMPACT_ATOMS: atom_id res chain seq x y z
N MET A 1 -4.78 -3.78 -1.52
CA MET A 1 -4.87 -4.29 -0.14
C MET A 1 -6.32 -4.46 0.32
N LYS A 2 -7.17 -3.43 0.38
CA LYS A 2 -8.60 -3.59 0.76
C LYS A 2 -9.32 -4.70 -0.01
N ALA A 3 -9.13 -4.77 -1.33
CA ALA A 3 -9.69 -5.86 -2.13
C ALA A 3 -9.24 -7.26 -1.66
N ALA A 4 -7.97 -7.42 -1.27
CA ALA A 4 -7.44 -8.70 -0.79
C ALA A 4 -7.96 -9.06 0.60
N LEU A 5 -8.21 -8.06 1.45
CA LEU A 5 -8.88 -8.23 2.75
C LEU A 5 -10.35 -8.66 2.55
N ILE A 6 -11.05 -8.05 1.59
CA ILE A 6 -12.44 -8.42 1.23
C ILE A 6 -12.49 -9.86 0.72
N GLU A 7 -11.60 -10.24 -0.20
CA GLU A 7 -11.49 -11.61 -0.74
C GLU A 7 -11.32 -12.65 0.38
N ARG A 8 -10.57 -12.29 1.43
CA ARG A 8 -10.27 -13.15 2.59
C ARG A 8 -11.31 -13.04 3.71
N GLY A 9 -12.38 -12.24 3.54
CA GLY A 9 -13.41 -12.03 4.56
C GLY A 9 -12.92 -11.29 5.82
N ILE A 10 -11.83 -10.52 5.73
CA ILE A 10 -11.24 -9.80 6.87
C ILE A 10 -11.82 -8.39 6.94
N ALA A 11 -12.48 -8.08 8.06
CA ALA A 11 -12.94 -6.72 8.35
C ALA A 11 -11.75 -5.77 8.59
N PHE A 12 -11.86 -4.52 8.12
CA PHE A 12 -10.83 -3.50 8.29
C PHE A 12 -11.45 -2.15 8.67
N PRO A 13 -10.72 -1.29 9.41
CA PRO A 13 -11.21 0.02 9.79
C PRO A 13 -11.36 0.95 8.57
N HIS A 14 -12.20 1.99 8.69
CA HIS A 14 -12.36 2.99 7.64
C HIS A 14 -11.12 3.90 7.52
N THR A 15 -10.07 3.39 6.88
CA THR A 15 -8.77 4.05 6.71
C THR A 15 -8.23 3.87 5.29
N HIS A 16 -7.35 4.78 4.87
CA HIS A 16 -6.53 4.66 3.66
C HIS A 16 -5.04 4.42 3.95
N ASN A 17 -4.65 4.40 5.22
CA ASN A 17 -3.28 4.12 5.61
C ASN A 17 -2.94 2.67 5.27
N LEU A 18 -1.87 2.46 4.52
CA LEU A 18 -1.48 1.13 4.04
C LEU A 18 -0.86 0.27 5.14
N ILE A 19 -0.27 0.86 6.19
CA ILE A 19 0.33 0.12 7.31
C ILE A 19 -0.71 -0.75 8.05
N PRO A 20 -1.81 -0.20 8.61
CA PRO A 20 -2.80 -1.03 9.30
C PRO A 20 -3.51 -2.01 8.36
N LEU A 21 -3.67 -1.67 7.07
CA LEU A 21 -4.24 -2.60 6.09
C LEU A 21 -3.28 -3.78 5.80
N ALA A 22 -1.97 -3.52 5.79
CA ALA A 22 -0.95 -4.54 5.62
C ALA A 22 -0.86 -5.44 6.86
N GLU A 23 -0.86 -4.87 8.06
CA GLU A 23 -0.82 -5.62 9.32
C GLU A 23 -1.99 -6.60 9.46
N LEU A 24 -3.17 -6.25 8.95
CA LEU A 24 -4.33 -7.15 8.89
C LEU A 24 -4.18 -8.27 7.85
N LEU A 25 -3.43 -8.02 6.78
CA LEU A 25 -3.28 -8.95 5.67
C LEU A 25 -2.09 -9.91 5.88
N GLU A 26 -1.01 -9.45 6.51
CA GLU A 26 0.23 -10.17 6.78
C GLU A 26 0.04 -11.57 7.41
N PRO A 27 -0.83 -11.78 8.41
CA PRO A 27 -1.07 -13.09 8.99
C PRO A 27 -1.63 -14.14 8.02
N THR A 28 -2.16 -13.71 6.86
CA THR A 28 -2.70 -14.61 5.83
C THR A 28 -1.69 -14.98 4.74
N LEU A 29 -0.46 -14.47 4.83
CA LEU A 29 0.56 -14.63 3.81
C LEU A 29 1.69 -15.51 4.34
N ALA A 30 2.25 -16.35 3.47
CA ALA A 30 3.42 -17.17 3.83
C ALA A 30 4.65 -16.30 4.11
N GLU A 31 4.79 -15.19 3.39
CA GLU A 31 5.88 -14.22 3.53
C GLU A 31 5.33 -12.81 3.50
N LYS A 32 6.01 -11.87 4.16
CA LYS A 32 5.69 -10.44 4.10
C LYS A 32 6.23 -9.85 2.80
N PRO A 33 5.37 -9.49 1.82
CA PRO A 33 5.88 -9.15 0.50
C PRO A 33 6.24 -7.67 0.37
N TRP A 34 5.90 -6.81 1.33
CA TRP A 34 6.11 -5.36 1.27
C TRP A 34 6.93 -4.82 2.45
N SER A 35 7.62 -3.70 2.22
CA SER A 35 8.37 -2.99 3.26
C SER A 35 7.51 -1.96 3.98
N SER A 36 7.64 -1.85 5.30
CA SER A 36 6.99 -0.79 6.08
C SER A 36 7.42 0.62 5.66
N TYR A 37 8.64 0.77 5.12
CA TYR A 37 9.11 2.04 4.54
C TYR A 37 8.31 2.40 3.29
N GLU A 38 8.17 1.47 2.36
CA GLU A 38 7.41 1.66 1.11
C GLU A 38 5.94 2.01 1.40
N LEU A 39 5.31 1.31 2.35
CA LEU A 39 3.92 1.59 2.74
C LEU A 39 3.76 2.98 3.37
N ARG A 40 4.74 3.41 4.17
CA ARG A 40 4.74 4.74 4.80
C ARG A 40 4.91 5.82 3.75
N LEU A 41 5.86 5.66 2.83
CA LEU A 41 6.12 6.57 1.73
C LEU A 41 4.85 6.80 0.90
N LEU A 42 4.20 5.73 0.44
CA LEU A 42 2.96 5.85 -0.33
C LEU A 42 1.80 6.47 0.47
N SER A 43 1.67 6.12 1.76
CA SER A 43 0.62 6.67 2.62
C SER A 43 0.79 8.17 2.87
N GLN A 44 2.04 8.64 3.01
CA GLN A 44 2.36 10.06 3.17
C GLN A 44 2.18 10.82 1.85
N ALA A 45 2.72 10.29 0.75
CA ALA A 45 2.60 10.91 -0.57
C ALA A 45 1.13 11.14 -1.00
N ALA A 46 0.21 10.27 -0.57
CA ALA A 46 -1.22 10.42 -0.83
C ALA A 46 -1.88 11.59 -0.08
N VAL A 47 -1.23 12.17 0.94
CA VAL A 47 -1.80 13.22 1.81
C VAL A 47 -1.01 14.51 1.72
N SER A 48 0.32 14.46 1.84
CA SER A 48 1.17 15.65 2.07
C SER A 48 1.01 16.69 0.96
N TYR A 49 1.03 16.28 -0.30
CA TYR A 49 1.02 17.20 -1.45
C TYR A 49 -0.36 17.78 -1.80
N ARG A 50 -1.40 17.49 -1.01
CA ARG A 50 -2.74 18.05 -1.20
C ARG A 50 -2.95 19.36 -0.43
N TYR A 51 -2.08 19.68 0.53
CA TYR A 51 -2.21 20.85 1.37
C TYR A 51 -1.12 21.88 1.07
N PRO A 52 -1.41 23.19 1.19
CA PRO A 52 -0.41 24.23 0.99
C PRO A 52 0.78 24.06 1.94
N GLY A 53 1.99 24.32 1.44
CA GLY A 53 3.24 24.25 2.21
C GLY A 53 4.11 23.04 1.90
N GLU A 54 3.56 22.02 1.23
CA GLU A 54 4.28 20.84 0.76
C GLU A 54 4.11 20.71 -0.76
N SER A 55 5.18 20.37 -1.47
CA SER A 55 5.15 20.15 -2.92
C SER A 55 5.99 18.94 -3.30
N ALA A 56 5.50 18.13 -4.24
CA ALA A 56 6.26 17.04 -4.81
C ALA A 56 7.02 17.51 -6.05
N GLY A 57 8.30 17.14 -6.13
CA GLY A 57 9.08 17.22 -7.35
C GLY A 57 8.89 16.01 -8.27
N LEU A 58 9.57 16.05 -9.42
CA LEU A 58 9.59 14.92 -10.36
C LEU A 58 10.19 13.65 -9.72
N GLU A 59 11.22 13.82 -8.89
CA GLU A 59 11.90 12.71 -8.20
C GLU A 59 10.96 12.02 -7.22
N ASP A 60 10.24 12.79 -6.39
CA ASP A 60 9.23 12.25 -5.46
C ASP A 60 8.14 11.47 -6.20
N ALA A 61 7.66 12.02 -7.33
CA ALA A 61 6.64 11.37 -8.15
C ALA A 61 7.15 10.07 -8.78
N ALA A 62 8.39 10.06 -9.27
CA ALA A 62 9.02 8.88 -9.85
C ALA A 62 9.21 7.77 -8.82
N GLU A 63 9.72 8.10 -7.62
CA GLU A 63 9.89 7.14 -6.52
C GLU A 63 8.55 6.56 -6.10
N ALA A 64 7.54 7.41 -5.84
CA ALA A 64 6.21 6.95 -5.44
C ALA A 64 5.56 6.05 -6.52
N PHE A 65 5.74 6.38 -7.79
CA PHE A 65 5.22 5.57 -8.89
C PHE A 65 5.88 4.19 -8.98
N GLU A 66 7.21 4.13 -8.84
CA GLU A 66 7.94 2.87 -8.89
C GLU A 66 7.54 1.95 -7.71
N VAL A 67 7.51 2.52 -6.50
CA VAL A 67 7.10 1.80 -5.28
C VAL A 67 5.65 1.30 -5.40
N CYS A 68 4.75 2.15 -5.89
CA CYS A 68 3.34 1.80 -6.11
C CYS A 68 3.21 0.66 -7.13
N SER A 69 3.99 0.70 -8.21
CA SER A 69 3.98 -0.33 -9.26
C SER A 69 4.41 -1.69 -8.72
N ARG A 70 5.51 -1.74 -7.95
CA ARG A 70 5.96 -2.98 -7.29
C ARG A 70 4.91 -3.51 -6.31
N LEU A 71 4.32 -2.62 -5.50
CA LEU A 71 3.28 -3.01 -4.54
C LEU A 71 2.04 -3.55 -5.24
N ARG A 72 1.62 -2.93 -6.35
CA ARG A 72 0.47 -3.37 -7.14
C ARG A 72 0.67 -4.79 -7.65
N THR A 73 1.83 -5.10 -8.22
CA THR A 73 2.15 -6.46 -8.69
C THR A 73 2.04 -7.48 -7.55
N LYS A 74 2.62 -7.18 -6.39
CA LYS A 74 2.57 -8.05 -5.21
C LYS A 74 1.14 -8.28 -4.70
N VAL A 75 0.32 -7.22 -4.70
CA VAL A 75 -1.10 -7.32 -4.30
C VAL A 75 -1.93 -8.11 -5.32
N LEU A 76 -1.67 -7.95 -6.62
CA LEU A 76 -2.39 -8.70 -7.66
C LEU A 76 -2.07 -10.20 -7.62
N ALA A 77 -0.82 -10.57 -7.30
CA ALA A 77 -0.42 -11.95 -7.12
C ALA A 77 -1.22 -12.68 -6.01
N LEU A 78 -1.86 -11.95 -5.09
CA LEU A 78 -2.70 -12.53 -4.04
C LEU A 78 -4.06 -13.05 -4.50
N PHE A 79 -4.43 -12.80 -5.77
CA PHE A 79 -5.71 -13.20 -6.38
C PHE A 79 -5.53 -14.21 -7.51
N SER A 80 -4.30 -14.45 -7.97
CA SER A 80 -4.04 -15.50 -8.95
C SER A 80 -4.23 -16.86 -8.26
N PRO A 81 -5.02 -17.78 -8.82
CA PRO A 81 -5.08 -19.14 -8.30
C PRO A 81 -3.73 -19.84 -8.52
N ASP A 82 -3.28 -20.57 -7.49
CA ASP A 82 -2.25 -21.60 -7.64
C ASP A 82 -2.73 -22.73 -8.59
#